data_AF-A0A0L6J029-F1
#
_entry.id   AF-A0A0L6J029-F1
#
_cell.length_a   1.000
_cell.length_b   1.000
_cell.length_c   1.000
_cell.angle_alpha   90.00
_cell.angle_beta   90.00
_cell.angle_gamma   90.00
#
_symmetry.space_group_name_H-M   'P 1'
#
loop_
_entity.id
_entity.type
_entity.pdbx_description
1 polymer ?
#
loop_
_entity_poly.entity_id
_entity_poly.type
_entity_poly.pdbx_seq_one_letter_code
_entity_poly.pdbx_strand_id
1 'polypeptide(L)'
;MIAWTPRSEAEGHRSTVGQVKVGPWPDRTGWSDGFAFHGGGSAVTGHLPSKAMVAIMVLQDFNTLILRDGMRPRIVHEAMLAIAEYRRAIDPEIPGAGGAGRPRETNAATRPW
;
A
#
# COMPACT_ATOMS: atom_id res chain seq x y z
N MET A 1 4.23 8.54 -1.02
CA MET A 1 4.72 8.14 -2.35
C MET A 1 5.07 6.67 -2.33
N ILE A 2 4.91 5.99 -3.44
CA ILE A 2 5.17 4.57 -3.65
C ILE A 2 6.19 4.47 -4.79
N ALA A 3 7.26 3.71 -4.59
CA ALA A 3 8.23 3.39 -5.63
C ALA A 3 8.29 1.86 -5.80
N TRP A 4 8.36 1.38 -7.03
CA TRP A 4 8.36 -0.05 -7.31
C TRP A 4 9.09 -0.40 -8.61
N THR A 5 9.43 -1.67 -8.76
CA THR A 5 10.09 -2.18 -9.97
C THR A 5 9.47 -3.52 -10.33
N PRO A 6 8.68 -3.61 -11.39
CA PRO A 6 8.10 -4.87 -11.83
C PRO A 6 9.14 -5.77 -12.48
N ARG A 7 8.79 -7.05 -12.64
CA ARG A 7 9.68 -8.05 -13.24
C ARG A 7 10.05 -7.72 -14.69
N SER A 8 9.19 -7.01 -15.42
CA SER A 8 9.47 -6.56 -16.79
C SER A 8 10.67 -5.61 -16.88
N GLU A 9 10.98 -4.89 -15.79
CA GLU A 9 12.06 -3.90 -15.73
C GLU A 9 13.38 -4.48 -15.20
N ALA A 10 13.49 -5.82 -15.13
CA ALA A 10 14.63 -6.50 -14.50
C ALA A 10 15.98 -6.13 -15.13
N GLU A 11 16.03 -5.84 -16.43
CA GLU A 11 17.27 -5.57 -17.15
C GLU A 11 17.94 -4.26 -16.70
N GLY A 12 17.15 -3.19 -16.53
CA GLY A 12 17.62 -1.87 -16.08
C GLY A 12 17.69 -1.70 -14.56
N HIS A 13 16.95 -2.51 -13.80
CA HIS A 13 16.72 -2.31 -12.36
C HIS A 13 16.97 -3.57 -11.53
N ARG A 14 18.08 -4.28 -11.81
CA ARG A 14 18.40 -5.58 -11.19
C ARG A 14 18.39 -5.59 -9.66
N SER A 15 18.77 -4.48 -9.03
CA SER A 15 18.85 -4.37 -7.57
C SER A 15 17.49 -4.19 -6.89
N THR A 16 16.46 -3.74 -7.62
CA THR A 16 15.14 -3.38 -7.08
C THR A 16 14.01 -4.21 -7.69
N VAL A 17 14.29 -5.06 -8.69
CA VAL A 17 13.29 -5.92 -9.34
C VAL A 17 12.44 -6.71 -8.34
N GLY A 18 11.12 -6.60 -8.50
CA GLY A 18 10.13 -7.22 -7.62
C GLY A 18 9.96 -6.56 -6.25
N GLN A 19 10.62 -5.42 -6.00
CA GLN A 19 10.49 -4.65 -4.77
C GLN A 19 9.52 -3.49 -4.94
N VAL A 20 8.90 -3.12 -3.82
CA VAL A 20 8.07 -1.93 -3.66
C VAL A 20 8.37 -1.32 -2.30
N LYS A 21 8.41 0.01 -2.25
CA LYS A 21 8.64 0.78 -1.04
C LYS A 21 7.70 1.98 -0.98
N VAL A 22 7.17 2.25 0.21
CA VAL A 22 6.38 3.45 0.50
C VAL A 22 7.25 4.40 1.30
N GLY A 23 7.24 5.68 0.92
CA GLY A 23 8.05 6.72 1.56
C GLY A 23 7.43 8.12 1.46
N PRO A 24 8.09 9.12 2.10
CA PRO A 24 7.61 10.49 2.15
C PRO A 24 7.59 11.13 0.76
N TRP A 25 6.65 12.07 0.57
CA TRP A 25 6.59 12.98 -0.58
C TRP A 25 6.77 14.43 -0.11
N PRO A 26 7.49 15.29 -0.85
CA PRO A 26 8.33 14.94 -2.00
C PRO A 26 9.53 14.08 -1.58
N ASP A 27 10.06 13.27 -2.51
CA ASP A 27 11.34 12.60 -2.28
C ASP A 27 12.45 13.66 -2.24
N ARG A 28 13.03 13.86 -1.06
CA ARG A 28 14.12 14.83 -0.83
C ARG A 28 15.48 14.16 -0.65
N THR A 29 15.53 12.82 -0.62
CA THR A 29 16.74 12.06 -0.32
C THR A 29 17.19 11.17 -1.47
N GLY A 30 16.43 11.15 -2.59
CA GLY A 30 16.66 10.23 -3.71
C GLY A 30 16.40 8.78 -3.32
N TRP A 31 15.53 8.53 -2.34
CA TRP A 31 15.30 7.15 -1.87
C TRP A 31 14.61 6.29 -2.94
N SER A 32 13.95 6.93 -3.92
CA SER A 32 13.23 6.28 -5.00
C SER A 32 14.06 6.09 -6.29
N ASP A 33 15.25 6.69 -6.41
CA ASP A 33 16.02 6.76 -7.67
C ASP A 33 16.36 5.39 -8.30
N GLY A 34 16.52 4.35 -7.47
CA GLY A 34 16.83 3.00 -7.94
C GLY A 34 15.63 2.22 -8.50
N PHE A 35 14.40 2.73 -8.33
CA PHE A 35 13.19 2.06 -8.77
C PHE A 35 12.79 2.49 -10.19
N ALA A 36 12.25 1.56 -10.97
CA ALA A 36 11.77 1.85 -12.32
C ALA A 36 10.58 2.82 -12.36
N PHE A 37 9.69 2.73 -11.36
CA PHE A 37 8.50 3.56 -11.29
C PHE A 37 8.33 4.16 -9.91
N HIS A 38 7.69 5.33 -9.91
CA HIS A 38 7.17 5.96 -8.72
C HIS A 38 5.83 6.63 -8.99
N GLY A 39 4.97 6.63 -7.99
CA GLY A 39 3.60 7.09 -8.08
C GLY A 39 2.96 7.12 -6.70
N GLY A 40 1.70 7.51 -6.62
CA GLY A 40 1.06 7.73 -5.33
C GLY A 40 1.72 8.88 -4.55
N GLY A 41 0.99 9.48 -3.61
CA GLY A 41 1.40 10.76 -3.06
C GLY A 41 1.13 11.87 -4.07
N SER A 42 -0.16 12.11 -4.31
CA SER A 42 -0.66 13.47 -4.29
C SER A 42 0.28 14.50 -4.96
N ALA A 43 0.21 14.58 -6.29
CA ALA A 43 0.17 15.88 -6.95
C ALA A 43 -1.15 16.58 -6.55
N VAL A 44 -1.39 16.74 -5.24
CA VAL A 44 -2.57 17.42 -4.74
C VAL A 44 -2.33 18.90 -4.95
N THR A 45 -2.79 19.32 -6.11
CA THR A 45 -3.14 20.67 -6.50
C THR A 45 -3.94 21.34 -5.38
N GLY A 46 -3.31 22.15 -4.54
CA GLY A 46 -3.92 23.19 -3.69
C GLY A 46 -5.05 22.83 -2.69
N HIS A 47 -5.61 21.62 -2.69
CA HIS A 47 -6.79 21.22 -1.93
C HIS A 47 -6.71 19.77 -1.46
N LEU A 48 -6.70 19.55 -0.15
CA LEU A 48 -6.64 18.21 0.44
C LEU A 48 -7.83 17.34 -0.04
N PRO A 49 -7.59 16.16 -0.63
CA PRO A 49 -8.66 15.27 -1.07
C PRO A 49 -9.50 14.77 0.12
N SER A 50 -10.77 14.45 -0.13
CA SER A 50 -11.62 13.82 0.87
C SER A 50 -11.06 12.44 1.30
N LYS A 51 -11.43 11.97 2.50
CA LYS A 51 -11.02 10.63 2.97
C LYS A 51 -11.41 9.52 2.00
N ALA A 52 -12.59 9.63 1.37
CA ALA A 52 -13.07 8.67 0.38
C ALA A 52 -12.19 8.67 -0.88
N MET A 53 -11.80 9.86 -1.36
CA MET A 53 -10.90 9.99 -2.50
C MET A 53 -9.52 9.38 -2.19
N VAL A 54 -8.98 9.62 -0.99
CA VAL A 54 -7.72 8.99 -0.56
C VAL A 54 -7.82 7.46 -0.55
N ALA A 55 -8.92 6.91 -0.04
CA ALA A 55 -9.13 5.45 -0.05
C ALA A 55 -9.19 4.88 -1.48
N ILE A 56 -9.87 5.57 -2.40
CA ILE A 56 -9.92 5.19 -3.82
C ILE A 56 -8.52 5.23 -4.44
N MET A 57 -7.73 6.27 -4.19
CA MET A 57 -6.36 6.38 -4.70
C MET A 57 -5.48 5.23 -4.21
N VAL A 58 -5.55 4.91 -2.91
CA VAL A 58 -4.81 3.77 -2.34
C VAL A 58 -5.24 2.44 -2.99
N LEU A 59 -6.53 2.25 -3.21
CA LEU A 59 -7.04 1.07 -3.91
C LEU A 59 -6.57 1.00 -5.37
N GLN A 60 -6.55 2.12 -6.09
CA GLN A 60 -6.06 2.21 -7.46
C GLN A 60 -4.57 1.90 -7.56
N ASP A 61 -3.76 2.44 -6.64
CA ASP A 61 -2.34 2.14 -6.55
C ASP A 61 -2.13 0.64 -6.30
N PHE A 62 -2.86 0.05 -5.34
CA PHE A 62 -2.77 -1.39 -5.05
C PHE A 62 -3.08 -2.27 -6.27
N ASN A 63 -4.16 -1.95 -7.01
CA ASN A 63 -4.52 -2.67 -8.23
C ASN A 63 -3.49 -2.48 -9.35
N THR A 64 -2.93 -1.29 -9.47
CA THR A 64 -1.91 -0.99 -10.48
C THR A 64 -0.67 -1.85 -10.25
N LEU A 65 -0.16 -1.90 -9.01
CA LEU A 65 1.01 -2.70 -8.69
C LEU A 65 0.78 -4.19 -9.00
N ILE A 66 -0.38 -4.75 -8.66
CA ILE A 66 -0.60 -6.19 -8.81
C ILE A 66 -1.06 -6.56 -10.22
N LEU A 67 -2.12 -5.94 -10.71
CA LEU A 67 -2.81 -6.37 -11.93
C LEU A 67 -2.11 -5.85 -13.19
N ARG A 68 -1.68 -4.59 -13.18
CA ARG A 68 -0.98 -3.98 -14.33
C ARG A 68 0.47 -4.43 -14.36
N ASP A 69 1.14 -4.36 -13.22
CA ASP A 69 2.61 -4.50 -13.15
C ASP A 69 3.06 -5.88 -12.64
N GLY A 70 2.14 -6.77 -12.31
CA GLY A 70 2.45 -8.16 -11.93
C GLY A 70 3.23 -8.29 -10.61
N MET A 71 3.15 -7.30 -9.73
CA MET A 71 3.83 -7.34 -8.43
C MET A 71 3.22 -8.42 -7.53
N ARG A 72 4.06 -9.07 -6.72
CA ARG A 72 3.60 -10.09 -5.78
C ARG A 72 2.67 -9.45 -4.73
N PRO A 73 1.41 -9.93 -4.58
CA PRO A 73 0.43 -9.32 -3.67
C PRO A 73 0.92 -9.16 -2.23
N ARG A 74 1.67 -10.15 -1.73
CA ARG A 74 2.23 -10.13 -0.36
C ARG A 74 3.19 -8.95 -0.15
N ILE A 75 4.10 -8.71 -1.10
CA ILE A 75 5.09 -7.62 -1.00
C ILE A 75 4.40 -6.25 -1.09
N VAL A 76 3.42 -6.13 -2.00
CA VAL A 76 2.61 -4.92 -2.12
C VAL A 76 1.88 -4.63 -0.81
N HIS A 77 1.22 -5.63 -0.24
CA HIS A 77 0.56 -5.49 1.05
C HIS A 77 1.52 -5.04 2.15
N GLU A 78 2.68 -5.69 2.29
CA GLU A 78 3.66 -5.35 3.32
C GLU A 78 4.17 -3.90 3.19
N ALA A 79 4.44 -3.44 1.96
CA ALA A 79 4.82 -2.05 1.74
C ALA A 79 3.67 -1.07 2.05
N MET A 80 2.44 -1.42 1.69
CA MET A 80 1.25 -0.59 1.89
C MET A 80 0.86 -0.43 3.37
N LEU A 81 1.29 -1.32 4.26
CA LEU A 81 1.11 -1.15 5.71
C LEU A 81 1.75 0.12 6.27
N ALA A 82 2.71 0.72 5.56
CA ALA A 82 3.26 2.03 5.89
C ALA A 82 2.26 3.19 5.68
N ILE A 83 1.17 2.97 4.94
CA ILE A 83 0.09 3.95 4.71
C ILE A 83 -0.97 3.78 5.80
N ALA A 84 -1.17 4.82 6.61
CA ALA A 84 -2.07 4.76 7.76
C ALA A 84 -3.53 4.48 7.36
N GLU A 85 -3.99 5.02 6.24
CA GLU A 85 -5.33 4.79 5.69
C GLU A 85 -5.54 3.34 5.30
N TYR A 86 -4.57 2.72 4.62
CA TYR A 86 -4.60 1.30 4.26
C TYR A 86 -4.66 0.44 5.52
N ARG A 87 -3.75 0.70 6.47
CA ARG A 87 -3.65 -0.04 7.72
C ARG A 87 -4.93 0.01 8.57
N ARG A 88 -5.69 1.11 8.50
CA ARG A 88 -6.98 1.28 9.21
C ARG A 88 -8.17 0.66 8.45
N ALA A 89 -8.02 0.38 7.16
CA ALA A 89 -9.10 -0.08 6.30
C ALA A 89 -9.16 -1.61 6.13
N ILE A 90 -8.08 -2.32 6.47
CA ILE A 90 -8.01 -3.78 6.39
C ILE A 90 -8.45 -4.45 7.71
N ASP A 91 -8.71 -5.75 7.65
CA ASP A 91 -9.10 -6.56 8.81
C ASP A 91 -8.03 -6.44 9.93
N PRO A 92 -8.42 -6.09 11.17
CA PRO A 92 -7.50 -5.97 12.31
C PRO A 92 -6.70 -7.23 12.64
N GLU A 93 -7.18 -8.42 12.28
CA GLU A 93 -6.49 -9.69 12.51
C GLU A 93 -5.34 -9.92 11.52
N ILE A 94 -5.27 -9.14 10.44
CA ILE A 94 -4.16 -9.21 9.49
C ILE A 94 -2.91 -8.63 10.16
N PRO A 95 -1.77 -9.36 10.18
CA PRO A 95 -0.54 -8.86 10.77
C PRO A 95 -0.13 -7.49 10.22
N GLY A 96 0.10 -6.53 11.13
CA GLY A 96 0.46 -5.16 10.80
C GLY A 96 -0.72 -4.23 10.53
N ALA A 97 -1.97 -4.74 10.53
CA ALA A 97 -3.17 -3.92 10.57
C ALA A 97 -3.23 -3.08 11.86
N GLY A 98 -3.92 -1.94 11.79
CA GLY A 98 -3.99 -0.97 12.87
C GLY A 98 -5.04 -1.37 13.90
N GLY A 99 -4.89 -2.54 14.52
CA GLY A 99 -5.75 -2.97 15.60
C GLY A 99 -5.36 -2.28 16.90
N ALA A 100 -5.98 -1.14 17.21
CA ALA A 100 -6.30 -0.89 18.63
C ALA A 100 -7.27 -2.01 19.01
N GLY A 101 -6.87 -2.89 19.92
CA GLY A 101 -7.61 -4.10 20.27
C GLY A 101 -9.11 -3.83 20.37
N ARG A 102 -9.88 -4.38 19.43
CA ARG A 102 -11.33 -4.42 19.57
C ARG A 102 -11.58 -5.31 20.80
N PRO A 103 -12.40 -4.90 21.78
CA PRO A 103 -12.82 -5.82 22.82
C PRO A 103 -13.38 -7.05 22.13
N ARG A 104 -12.83 -8.22 22.48
CA ARG A 104 -13.27 -9.51 21.98
C ARG A 104 -14.72 -9.68 22.44
N GLU A 105 -15.68 -9.30 21.60
CA GLU A 105 -17.09 -9.58 21.89
C GLU A 105 -17.21 -11.09 22.03
N THR A 106 -17.38 -11.52 23.27
CA THR A 106 -17.65 -12.90 23.62
C THR A 106 -19.09 -13.12 23.21
N ASN A 107 -19.34 -13.37 21.92
CA ASN A 107 -20.67 -13.74 21.48
C ASN A 107 -20.90 -15.20 21.85
N ALA A 108 -21.19 -15.42 23.14
CA ALA A 108 -21.91 -16.58 23.62
C ALA A 108 -23.34 -16.50 23.05
N ALA A 109 -23.50 -16.91 21.80
CA ALA A 109 -24.80 -17.17 21.23
C ALA A 109 -24.68 -18.33 20.25
N THR A 110 -24.73 -19.53 20.83
CA THR A 110 -25.23 -20.75 20.20
C THR A 110 -26.44 -20.41 19.33
N ARG A 111 -26.36 -20.66 18.01
CA ARG A 111 -27.55 -21.01 17.23
C ARG A 111 -27.21 -22.09 16.21
N PRO A 112 -28.05 -23.15 16.12
CA PRO A 112 -27.80 -24.31 15.30
C PRO A 112 -28.19 -24.09 13.83
N TRP A 113 -27.65 -24.99 13.02
CA TRP A 113 -27.80 -25.24 11.58
C TRP A 113 -26.88 -24.42 10.69
#